data_AF-A0A3D5AI03-F1
#
_entry.id   AF-A0A3D5AI03-F1
#
_cell.length_a   1.000
_cell.length_b   1.000
_cell.length_c   1.000
_cell.angle_alpha   90.00
_cell.angle_beta   90.00
_cell.angle_gamma   90.00
#
_symmetry.space_group_name_H-M   'P 1'
#
loop_
_entity.id
_entity.type
_entity.pdbx_description
1 polymer ?
#
loop_
_entity_poly.entity_id
_entity_poly.type
_entity_poly.pdbx_seq_one_letter_code
_entity_poly.pdbx_strand_id
1 'polypeptide(L)'
;MGSWYRAQPWVSLLVRLALAGVFLLAGSLKIADLEANQRAVIAYELLPNDVAIMVGSIQPFFELGLGLLLLLGLAVRLAAWLSAIIFVVFISGISSAWARGLNIDCGCF
;
A
#
# COMPACT_ATOMS: atom_id res chain seq x y z
N MET A 1 -22.63 -23.05 19.14
CA MET A 1 -21.34 -22.54 18.63
C MET A 1 -21.04 -23.22 17.29
N GLY A 2 -21.64 -22.85 16.16
CA GLY A 2 -21.52 -21.59 15.43
C GLY A 2 -20.54 -21.80 14.26
N SER A 3 -21.04 -21.91 13.02
CA SER A 3 -20.28 -22.18 11.76
C SER A 3 -19.05 -21.30 11.52
N TRP A 4 -18.93 -20.19 12.26
CA TRP A 4 -17.83 -19.24 12.30
C TRP A 4 -16.44 -19.88 12.45
N TYR A 5 -16.26 -20.92 13.26
CA TYR A 5 -14.94 -21.54 13.41
C TYR A 5 -14.45 -22.21 12.11
N ARG A 6 -15.37 -22.73 11.30
CA ARG A 6 -15.03 -23.36 10.01
C ARG A 6 -14.78 -22.33 8.92
N ALA A 7 -15.47 -21.19 8.94
CA ALA A 7 -15.33 -20.14 7.94
C ALA A 7 -14.10 -19.25 8.19
N GLN A 8 -13.71 -19.02 9.45
CA GLN A 8 -12.60 -18.17 9.85
C GLN A 8 -11.27 -18.45 9.11
N PRO A 9 -10.81 -19.70 8.93
CA PRO A 9 -9.58 -19.97 8.19
C PRO A 9 -9.68 -19.60 6.70
N TRP A 10 -10.80 -19.91 6.04
CA TRP A 10 -11.00 -19.60 4.63
C TRP A 10 -11.11 -18.09 4.39
N VAL A 11 -11.81 -17.37 5.27
CA VAL A 11 -11.89 -15.90 5.21
C VAL A 11 -10.51 -15.29 5.39
N SER A 12 -9.71 -15.77 6.35
CA SER A 12 -8.35 -15.26 6.56
C SER A 12 -7.45 -15.49 5.35
N LEU A 13 -7.60 -16.63 4.67
CA LEU A 13 -6.85 -16.97 3.48
C LEU A 13 -7.26 -16.10 2.28
N LEU A 14 -8.56 -15.91 2.07
CA LEU A 14 -9.09 -15.03 1.02
C LEU A 14 -8.62 -13.59 1.20
N VAL A 15 -8.74 -13.03 2.40
CA VAL A 15 -8.27 -11.66 2.69
C VAL A 15 -6.77 -11.54 2.45
N ARG A 16 -5.98 -12.54 2.85
CA ARG A 16 -4.53 -12.56 2.60
C ARG A 16 -4.20 -12.56 1.11
N LEU A 17 -4.85 -13.41 0.33
CA LEU A 17 -4.63 -13.50 -1.12
C LEU A 17 -5.10 -12.22 -1.83
N ALA A 18 -6.23 -11.65 -1.41
CA ALA A 18 -6.71 -10.38 -1.94
C ALA A 18 -5.70 -9.25 -1.67
N LEU A 19 -5.22 -9.12 -0.43
CA LEU A 19 -4.18 -8.13 -0.08
C LEU A 19 -2.89 -8.35 -0.88
N ALA A 20 -2.45 -9.61 -1.00
CA ALA A 20 -1.28 -9.94 -1.81
C ALA A 20 -1.46 -9.49 -3.28
N GLY A 21 -2.61 -9.79 -3.88
CA GLY A 21 -2.95 -9.38 -5.24
C GLY A 21 -2.94 -7.86 -5.40
N VAL A 22 -3.57 -7.13 -4.48
CA VAL A 22 -3.59 -5.66 -4.49
C VAL A 22 -2.18 -5.08 -4.42
N PHE A 23 -1.35 -5.56 -3.50
CA PHE A 23 0.03 -5.08 -3.35
C PHE A 23 0.91 -5.37 -4.57
N LEU A 24 0.78 -6.57 -5.16
CA LEU A 24 1.53 -6.95 -6.36
C LEU A 24 1.10 -6.13 -7.58
N LEU A 25 -0.21 -5.93 -7.77
CA LEU A 25 -0.75 -5.13 -8.87
C LEU A 25 -0.39 -3.65 -8.69
N ALA A 26 -0.61 -3.08 -7.51
CA ALA A 26 -0.27 -1.69 -7.23
C ALA A 26 1.23 -1.42 -7.36
N GLY A 27 2.08 -2.28 -6.79
CA GLY A 27 3.52 -2.16 -6.89
C GLY A 27 4.02 -2.28 -8.33
N SER A 28 3.46 -3.21 -9.13
CA SER A 28 3.86 -3.36 -10.54
C SER A 28 3.43 -2.18 -11.41
N LEU A 29 2.22 -1.63 -11.19
CA LEU A 29 1.76 -0.42 -11.87
C LEU A 29 2.62 0.80 -11.52
N LYS A 30 2.98 0.97 -10.25
CA LYS A 30 3.85 2.07 -9.82
C LYS A 30 5.30 1.90 -10.26
N ILE A 31 5.77 0.67 -10.48
CA ILE A 31 7.10 0.40 -11.07
C ILE A 31 7.13 0.75 -12.56
N ALA A 32 6.02 0.52 -13.26
CA ALA A 32 5.92 0.89 -14.68
C ALA A 32 6.01 2.41 -14.89
N ASP A 33 5.56 3.21 -13.92
CA ASP A 33 5.65 4.68 -13.96
C ASP A 33 6.10 5.27 -12.60
N LEU A 34 7.39 5.14 -12.31
CA LEU A 34 8.00 5.69 -11.09
C LEU A 34 7.83 7.22 -11.01
N GLU A 35 7.95 7.90 -12.15
CA GLU A 35 7.85 9.36 -12.19
C GLU A 35 6.45 9.82 -11.78
N ALA A 36 5.39 9.16 -12.26
CA ALA A 36 4.02 9.46 -11.84
C ALA A 36 3.85 9.27 -10.32
N ASN A 37 4.36 8.17 -9.76
CA ASN A 37 4.28 7.91 -8.33
C ASN A 37 5.09 8.93 -7.50
N GLN A 38 6.26 9.35 -7.96
CA GLN A 38 7.05 10.43 -7.33
C GLN A 38 6.30 11.75 -7.35
N ARG A 39 5.73 12.15 -8.51
CA ARG A 39 4.97 13.40 -8.64
C ARG A 39 3.75 13.41 -7.73
N ALA A 40 3.05 12.28 -7.59
CA ALA A 40 1.93 12.16 -6.65
C ALA A 40 2.38 12.36 -5.19
N VAL A 41 3.53 11.80 -4.80
CA VAL A 41 4.08 11.97 -3.45
C VAL A 41 4.58 13.40 -3.21
N ILE A 42 5.15 14.06 -4.22
CA ILE A 42 5.55 15.47 -4.15
C ILE A 42 4.33 16.37 -4.00
N ALA A 43 3.25 16.09 -4.74
CA ALA A 43 2.00 16.84 -4.71
C ALA A 43 1.31 16.79 -3.34
N TYR A 44 1.65 15.83 -2.48
CA TYR A 44 1.20 15.81 -1.09
C TYR A 44 1.75 16.98 -0.28
N GLU A 45 2.84 17.64 -0.68
CA GLU A 45 3.46 18.76 0.06
C GLU A 45 3.65 18.48 1.56
N LEU A 46 3.78 17.18 1.93
CA LEU A 46 3.96 16.73 3.31
C LEU A 46 5.45 16.64 3.69
N LEU A 47 6.32 16.47 2.70
CA LEU A 47 7.76 16.27 2.88
C LEU A 47 8.55 17.19 1.93
N PRO A 48 9.82 17.48 2.23
CA PRO A 48 10.73 18.12 1.27
C PRO A 48 10.83 17.30 -0.01
N ASN A 49 10.99 17.97 -1.16
CA ASN A 49 10.99 17.34 -2.48
C ASN A 49 11.96 16.15 -2.58
N ASP A 50 13.17 16.28 -2.04
CA ASP A 50 14.17 15.19 -2.08
C ASP A 50 13.70 13.93 -1.33
N VAL A 51 13.02 14.11 -0.20
CA VAL A 51 12.47 13.00 0.59
C VAL A 51 11.23 12.43 -0.06
N ALA A 52 10.38 13.27 -0.66
CA ALA A 52 9.20 12.83 -1.41
C ALA A 52 9.58 11.96 -2.62
N ILE A 53 10.64 12.34 -3.35
CA ILE A 53 11.20 11.55 -4.46
C ILE A 53 11.72 10.20 -3.94
N MET A 54 12.44 10.19 -2.82
CA MET A 54 12.95 8.95 -2.22
C MET A 54 11.81 8.01 -1.81
N VAL A 55 10.79 8.54 -1.13
CA VAL A 55 9.60 7.78 -0.71
C VAL A 55 8.84 7.24 -1.91
N GLY A 56 8.57 8.08 -2.92
CA GLY A 56 7.89 7.68 -4.16
C GLY A 56 8.66 6.61 -4.94
N SER A 57 9.98 6.58 -4.85
CA SER A 57 10.82 5.56 -5.50
C SER A 57 10.85 4.24 -4.74
N ILE A 58 10.83 4.29 -3.40
CA ILE A 58 10.99 3.11 -2.55
C ILE A 58 9.65 2.40 -2.28
N GLN A 59 8.55 3.16 -2.21
CA GLN A 59 7.20 2.65 -1.92
C GLN A 59 6.80 1.44 -2.81
N PRO A 60 7.00 1.44 -4.14
CA PRO A 60 6.57 0.33 -5.00
C PRO A 60 7.29 -0.99 -4.67
N PHE A 61 8.57 -0.92 -4.27
CA PHE A 61 9.34 -2.10 -3.88
C PHE A 61 8.83 -2.69 -2.55
N PHE A 62 8.42 -1.85 -1.61
CA PHE A 62 7.78 -2.31 -0.37
C PHE A 62 6.44 -2.98 -0.64
N GLU A 63 5.63 -2.42 -1.54
CA GLU A 63 4.37 -3.03 -1.96
C GLU A 63 4.60 -4.41 -2.58
N LEU A 64 5.54 -4.54 -3.52
CA LEU A 64 5.87 -5.85 -4.11
C LEU A 64 6.41 -6.85 -3.07
N GLY A 65 7.32 -6.41 -2.19
CA GLY A 65 7.91 -7.26 -1.16
C GLY A 65 6.86 -7.79 -0.18
N LEU A 66 5.95 -6.93 0.29
CA LEU A 66 4.84 -7.31 1.16
C LEU A 66 3.83 -8.20 0.43
N GLY A 67 3.53 -7.90 -0.82
CA GLY A 67 2.67 -8.73 -1.68
C GLY A 67 3.20 -10.15 -1.84
N LEU A 68 4.50 -10.30 -2.11
CA LEU A 68 5.17 -11.60 -2.20
C LEU A 68 5.17 -12.35 -0.87
N LEU A 69 5.47 -11.68 0.25
CA LEU A 69 5.44 -12.30 1.58
C LEU A 69 4.05 -12.83 1.94
N LEU A 70 3.00 -12.03 1.67
CA LEU A 70 1.60 -12.42 1.89
C LEU A 70 1.17 -13.56 0.96
N LEU A 71 1.63 -13.55 -0.30
CA LEU A 71 1.34 -14.60 -1.28
C LEU A 71 1.97 -15.94 -0.88
N LEU A 72 3.26 -15.92 -0.54
CA LEU A 72 4.02 -17.10 -0.09
C LEU A 72 3.58 -17.59 1.30
N GLY A 73 2.81 -16.78 2.04
CA GLY A 73 2.37 -17.12 3.40
C GLY A 73 3.51 -17.10 4.43
N LEU A 74 4.63 -16.44 4.11
CA LEU A 74 5.77 -16.31 5.01
C LEU A 74 5.57 -15.09 5.93
N ALA A 75 5.84 -15.25 7.22
CA ALA A 75 5.76 -14.15 8.21
C ALA A 75 4.45 -13.32 8.15
N VAL A 76 3.30 -13.95 7.88
CA VAL A 76 1.99 -13.30 7.64
C VAL A 76 1.61 -12.28 8.72
N ARG A 77 1.93 -12.56 9.99
CA ARG A 77 1.67 -11.64 11.10
C ARG A 77 2.47 -10.34 10.96
N LEU A 78 3.75 -10.42 10.60
CA LEU A 78 4.60 -9.26 10.40
C LEU A 78 4.17 -8.48 9.16
N ALA A 79 3.92 -9.19 8.05
CA ALA A 79 3.43 -8.57 6.82
C ALA A 79 2.09 -7.84 7.05
N ALA A 80 1.15 -8.44 7.80
CA ALA A 80 -0.11 -7.79 8.14
C ALA A 80 0.07 -6.51 8.95
N TRP A 81 0.97 -6.50 9.93
CA TRP A 81 1.31 -5.29 10.70
C TRP A 81 1.93 -4.20 9.82
N LEU A 82 2.90 -4.56 8.98
CA LEU A 82 3.54 -3.63 8.06
C LEU A 82 2.54 -3.06 7.04
N SER A 83 1.66 -3.90 6.49
CA SER A 83 0.57 -3.47 5.61
C SER A 83 -0.39 -2.52 6.33
N ALA A 84 -0.77 -2.79 7.58
CA ALA A 84 -1.62 -1.89 8.35
C ALA A 84 -0.97 -0.53 8.56
N ILE A 85 0.32 -0.50 8.91
CA ILE A 85 1.08 0.74 9.08
C ILE A 85 1.15 1.52 7.76
N ILE A 86 1.48 0.85 6.64
CA ILE A 86 1.62 1.54 5.35
C ILE A 86 0.28 2.11 4.89
N PHE A 87 -0.83 1.40 5.10
CA PHE A 87 -2.16 1.91 4.80
C PHE A 87 -2.52 3.11 5.65
N VAL A 88 -2.24 3.07 6.96
CA VAL A 88 -2.51 4.21 7.85
C VAL A 88 -1.72 5.44 7.41
N VAL A 89 -0.44 5.28 7.07
CA VAL A 89 0.40 6.37 6.57
C VAL A 89 -0.16 6.94 5.27
N PHE A 90 -0.52 6.06 4.31
CA PHE A 90 -1.04 6.48 3.01
C PHE A 90 -2.38 7.21 3.13
N ILE A 91 -3.32 6.66 3.91
CA ILE A 91 -4.63 7.26 4.18
C ILE A 91 -4.46 8.62 4.88
N SER A 92 -3.53 8.72 5.83
CA SER A 92 -3.24 9.97 6.53
C SER A 92 -2.68 11.04 5.59
N GLY A 93 -1.79 10.64 4.67
CA GLY A 93 -1.25 11.52 3.63
C GLY A 93 -2.34 12.08 2.71
N ILE A 94 -3.19 11.21 2.16
CA ILE A 94 -4.33 11.61 1.32
C ILE A 94 -5.30 12.52 2.09
N SER A 95 -5.67 12.12 3.31
CA SER A 95 -6.59 12.90 4.15
C SER A 95 -6.04 14.29 4.47
N SER A 96 -4.73 14.40 4.74
CA SER A 96 -4.05 15.67 4.98
C SER A 96 -4.03 16.56 3.73
N ALA A 97 -3.84 15.99 2.54
CA ALA A 97 -3.91 16.74 1.29
C ALA A 97 -5.32 17.27 1.00
N TRP A 98 -6.35 16.46 1.20
CA TRP A 98 -7.74 16.90 1.09
C TRP A 98 -8.09 18.00 2.09
N ALA A 99 -7.62 17.90 3.33
CA ALA A 99 -7.83 18.95 4.33
C ALA A 99 -7.20 20.30 3.93
N ARG A 100 -6.17 20.29 3.07
CA ARG A 100 -5.53 21.49 2.52
C ARG A 100 -6.12 21.96 1.19
N GLY A 101 -7.13 21.26 0.65
CA GLY A 101 -7.78 21.60 -0.62
C GLY A 101 -6.94 21.28 -1.86
N LEU A 102 -5.90 20.45 -1.72
CA LEU A 102 -5.07 20.02 -2.84
C LEU A 102 -5.84 18.98 -3.68
N ASN A 103 -6.03 19.27 -4.96
CA ASN A 103 -6.58 18.32 -5.93
C ASN A 103 -5.45 17.44 -6.42
N ILE A 104 -5.31 16.26 -5.82
CA ILE A 104 -4.22 15.32 -6.12
C ILE A 104 -4.77 14.20 -7.00
N ASP A 105 -4.26 14.13 -8.22
CA ASP A 105 -4.31 12.92 -9.02
C ASP A 105 -3.38 11.90 -8.36
N CYS A 106 -3.96 10.86 -7.76
CA CYS A 106 -3.27 9.93 -6.87
C CYS A 106 -2.21 9.05 -7.56
N GLY A 107 -1.85 9.35 -8.81
CA GLY A 107 -0.74 8.77 -9.54
C GLY A 107 -0.79 7.24 -9.57
N CYS A 108 -1.43 6.72 -10.62
CA CYS A 108 -1.79 5.31 -10.86
C CYS A 108 -3.18 4.86 -10.35
N PHE A 109 -4.12 5.82 -10.30
CA PHE A 109 -5.50 5.65 -10.79
C PHE A 109 -6.01 6.95 -11.43
#